data_AF-N1QBA4-F1
#
_entry.id   AF-N1QBA4-F1
#
_cell.length_a   1.000
_cell.length_b   1.000
_cell.length_c   1.000
_cell.angle_alpha   90.00
_cell.angle_beta   90.00
_cell.angle_gamma   90.00
#
_symmetry.space_group_name_H-M   'P 1'
#
loop_
_entity.id
_entity.type
_entity.pdbx_description
1 polymer ?
#
loop_
_entity_poly.entity_id
_entity_poly.type
_entity_poly.pdbx_seq_one_letter_code
_entity_poly.pdbx_strand_id
1 'polypeptide(L)'
;MTYEAEISFTLDTICPWTYLAKRRLEKALAQIPSPSPVHFTIKYKPYQLYPNASQNGEDKKAWYKTTRYGDSDEKMEMYEHVMQNFGRAEGINFKFGGLVANTLPAHRLIQHFQESRGPEIADGMVRSLYRQYFEGERHPSSDETLLAAAKEAGIEEADARRFLEDGDEGLADVKMMIREQAGNGIDSVPYIVFEGRRRDITLEGAKEVDEYVKTLNQIIKESS
;
A
#
# COMPACT_ATOMS: atom_id res chain seq x y z
N MET A 1 16.60 -11.45 24.07
CA MET A 1 15.33 -10.70 23.87
C MET A 1 15.25 -10.41 22.40
N THR A 2 14.13 -10.73 21.77
CA THR A 2 13.90 -10.41 20.35
C THR A 2 13.74 -8.90 20.22
N TYR A 3 14.37 -8.28 19.23
CA TYR A 3 14.13 -6.88 18.89
C TYR A 3 12.89 -6.78 18.01
N GLU A 4 11.95 -5.93 18.39
CA GLU A 4 10.73 -5.66 17.63
C GLU A 4 11.03 -4.50 16.68
N ALA A 5 11.14 -4.78 15.38
CA ALA A 5 11.44 -3.80 14.35
C ALA A 5 10.17 -3.44 13.57
N GLU A 6 9.81 -2.16 13.56
CA GLU A 6 8.75 -1.66 12.69
C GLU A 6 9.27 -1.45 11.25
N ILE A 7 8.48 -1.87 10.26
CA ILE A 7 8.64 -1.49 8.86
C ILE A 7 7.51 -0.52 8.52
N SER A 8 7.81 0.77 8.50
CA SER A 8 6.88 1.81 8.08
C SER A 8 6.80 1.82 6.55
N PHE A 9 5.65 1.43 6.00
CA PHE A 9 5.37 1.32 4.58
C PHE A 9 4.40 2.42 4.15
N THR A 10 4.90 3.50 3.58
CA THR A 10 4.07 4.59 3.04
C THR A 10 3.56 4.21 1.64
N LEU A 11 2.24 4.25 1.46
CA LEU A 11 1.58 3.79 0.23
C LEU A 11 0.41 4.66 -0.21
N ASP A 12 0.02 4.48 -1.48
CA ASP A 12 -1.33 4.78 -1.95
C ASP A 12 -1.96 3.51 -2.53
N THR A 13 -3.25 3.28 -2.30
CA THR A 13 -3.92 2.02 -2.66
C THR A 13 -4.13 1.87 -4.17
N ILE A 14 -3.96 2.96 -4.92
CA ILE A 14 -4.02 3.01 -6.38
C ILE A 14 -2.65 3.07 -7.06
N CYS A 15 -1.54 3.02 -6.31
CA CYS A 15 -0.20 2.97 -6.86
C CYS A 15 0.21 1.52 -7.17
N PRO A 16 0.51 1.15 -8.43
CA PRO A 16 0.88 -0.23 -8.73
C PRO A 16 2.27 -0.60 -8.19
N TRP A 17 3.15 0.39 -8.02
CA TRP A 17 4.49 0.17 -7.48
C TRP A 17 4.47 -0.17 -5.99
N THR A 18 3.52 0.36 -5.22
CA THR A 18 3.36 0.00 -3.81
C THR A 18 2.85 -1.44 -3.68
N TYR A 19 2.00 -1.92 -4.59
CA TYR A 19 1.62 -3.33 -4.64
C TYR A 19 2.82 -4.23 -4.99
N LEU A 20 3.60 -3.86 -6.01
CA LEU A 20 4.80 -4.59 -6.40
C LEU A 20 5.82 -4.68 -5.24
N ALA A 21 6.11 -3.55 -4.60
CA ALA A 21 7.03 -3.47 -3.46
C ALA A 21 6.55 -4.31 -2.28
N LYS A 22 5.24 -4.29 -1.97
CA LYS A 22 4.67 -5.13 -0.92
C LYS A 22 4.90 -6.62 -1.20
N ARG A 23 4.66 -7.08 -2.44
CA ARG A 23 4.89 -8.49 -2.82
C ARG A 23 6.36 -8.88 -2.72
N ARG A 24 7.26 -7.99 -3.12
CA ARG A 24 8.71 -8.22 -3.02
C ARG A 24 9.21 -8.21 -1.59
N LEU A 25 8.71 -7.30 -0.75
CA LEU A 25 9.00 -7.26 0.68
C LEU A 25 8.52 -8.54 1.39
N GLU A 26 7.32 -9.03 1.07
CA GLU A 26 6.80 -10.30 1.61
C GLU A 26 7.71 -11.48 1.26
N LYS A 27 8.14 -11.58 -0.01
CA LYS A 27 9.09 -12.61 -0.45
C LYS A 27 10.44 -12.49 0.26
N ALA A 28 10.90 -11.28 0.56
CA ALA A 28 12.13 -11.06 1.29
C ALA A 28 12.01 -11.45 2.77
N LEU A 29 10.91 -11.06 3.43
CA LEU A 29 10.61 -11.45 4.82
C LEU A 29 10.52 -12.98 4.98
N ALA A 30 9.93 -13.67 3.99
CA ALA A 30 9.84 -15.14 3.99
C ALA A 30 11.21 -15.85 3.88
N GLN A 31 12.28 -15.13 3.51
CA GLN A 31 13.64 -15.67 3.44
C GLN A 31 14.43 -15.49 4.74
N ILE A 32 13.89 -14.77 5.73
CA ILE A 32 14.55 -14.60 7.03
C ILE A 32 14.54 -15.95 7.77
N PRO A 33 15.71 -16.45 8.22
CA PRO A 33 15.78 -17.69 8.98
C PRO A 33 14.96 -17.63 10.28
N SER A 34 14.29 -18.73 10.61
CA SER A 34 13.61 -18.90 11.90
C SER A 34 14.38 -19.90 12.78
N PRO A 35 14.70 -19.57 14.05
CA PRO A 35 14.37 -18.31 14.73
C PRO A 35 15.27 -17.15 14.31
N SER A 36 14.69 -15.95 14.26
CA SER A 36 15.40 -14.67 14.06
C SER A 36 15.49 -13.91 15.39
N PRO A 37 16.60 -13.19 15.68
CA PRO A 37 16.69 -12.31 16.83
C PRO A 37 15.88 -11.01 16.67
N VAL A 38 15.32 -10.76 15.48
CA VAL A 38 14.44 -9.63 15.17
C VAL A 38 13.09 -10.14 14.68
N HIS A 39 12.00 -9.57 15.20
CA HIS A 39 10.65 -9.73 14.69
C HIS A 39 10.28 -8.46 13.93
N PHE A 40 9.82 -8.61 12.69
CA PHE A 40 9.46 -7.49 11.83
C PHE A 40 7.95 -7.34 11.74
N THR A 41 7.45 -6.14 12.02
CA THR A 41 6.03 -5.78 11.93
C THR A 41 5.85 -4.66 10.91
N ILE A 42 4.97 -4.84 9.92
CA ILE A 42 4.70 -3.80 8.92
C ILE A 42 3.59 -2.87 9.45
N LYS A 43 3.83 -1.56 9.43
CA LYS A 43 2.79 -0.54 9.61
C LYS A 43 2.64 0.30 8.36
N TYR A 44 1.40 0.56 7.99
CA TYR A 44 1.07 1.31 6.79
C TYR A 44 0.86 2.79 7.10
N LYS A 45 1.46 3.66 6.29
CA LYS A 45 1.32 5.11 6.39
C LYS A 45 0.62 5.64 5.14
N PRO A 46 -0.37 6.55 5.28
CA PRO A 46 -1.18 6.99 4.15
C PRO A 46 -0.46 8.04 3.30
N TYR A 47 -0.57 7.89 1.99
CA TYR A 47 -0.18 8.87 0.98
C TYR A 47 -1.23 8.91 -0.13
N GLN A 48 -1.51 10.09 -0.69
CA GLN A 48 -2.39 10.22 -1.85
C GLN A 48 -1.60 10.73 -3.05
N LEU A 49 -1.52 9.93 -4.11
CA LEU A 49 -1.01 10.37 -5.41
C LEU A 49 -1.88 11.49 -5.98
N TYR A 50 -3.20 11.38 -5.79
CA TYR A 50 -4.20 12.29 -6.35
C TYR A 50 -5.19 12.74 -5.26
N PRO A 51 -4.77 13.62 -4.33
CA PRO A 51 -5.64 14.07 -3.24
C PRO A 51 -6.90 14.81 -3.73
N ASN A 52 -6.85 15.36 -4.94
CA ASN A 52 -7.95 16.08 -5.58
C ASN A 52 -8.78 15.21 -6.55
N ALA A 53 -8.48 13.91 -6.69
CA ALA A 53 -9.31 13.02 -7.51
C ALA A 53 -10.74 12.99 -6.97
N SER A 54 -11.72 12.87 -7.87
CA SER A 54 -13.13 12.79 -7.48
C SER A 54 -13.46 11.43 -6.84
N GLN A 55 -14.54 11.37 -6.05
CA GLN A 55 -15.03 10.11 -5.50
C GLN A 55 -15.78 9.26 -6.53
N ASN A 56 -16.35 9.87 -7.58
CA ASN A 56 -16.99 9.13 -8.66
C ASN A 56 -15.97 8.47 -9.59
N GLY A 57 -14.75 8.99 -9.60
CA GLY A 57 -13.64 8.53 -10.40
C GLY A 57 -13.73 8.90 -11.87
N GLU A 58 -12.67 8.56 -12.59
CA GLU A 58 -12.51 8.72 -14.03
C GLU A 58 -12.03 7.39 -14.62
N ASP A 59 -12.36 7.08 -15.88
CA ASP A 59 -11.89 5.86 -16.54
C ASP A 59 -10.36 5.78 -16.45
N LYS A 60 -9.85 4.71 -15.83
CA LYS A 60 -8.45 4.61 -15.45
C LYS A 60 -7.53 4.70 -16.66
N LYS A 61 -7.83 3.97 -17.72
CA LYS A 61 -6.99 3.91 -18.92
C LYS A 61 -7.00 5.24 -19.66
N ALA A 62 -8.18 5.82 -19.88
CA ALA A 62 -8.31 7.12 -20.53
C ALA A 62 -7.64 8.23 -19.70
N TRP A 63 -7.80 8.20 -18.39
CA TRP A 63 -7.19 9.15 -17.47
C TRP A 63 -5.66 9.08 -17.50
N TYR A 64 -5.06 7.89 -17.39
CA TYR A 64 -3.61 7.73 -17.48
C TYR A 64 -3.07 8.14 -18.86
N LYS A 65 -3.74 7.71 -19.93
CA LYS A 65 -3.36 8.07 -21.31
C LYS A 65 -3.27 9.59 -21.48
N THR A 66 -4.30 10.32 -21.08
CA THR A 66 -4.39 11.78 -21.25
C THR A 66 -3.46 12.53 -20.30
N THR A 67 -3.43 12.17 -19.02
CA THR A 67 -2.72 12.95 -17.99
C THR A 67 -1.24 12.59 -17.82
N ARG A 68 -0.83 11.36 -18.13
CA ARG A 68 0.55 10.87 -17.92
C ARG A 68 1.30 10.57 -19.20
N TYR A 69 0.59 10.20 -20.26
CA TYR A 69 1.20 9.69 -21.49
C TYR A 69 0.97 10.56 -22.72
N GLY A 70 0.49 11.80 -22.53
CA GLY A 70 0.36 12.78 -23.62
C GLY A 70 -0.61 12.33 -24.71
N ASP A 71 -1.70 11.67 -24.30
CA ASP A 71 -2.74 11.13 -25.16
C ASP A 71 -2.27 10.07 -26.20
N SER A 72 -1.15 9.38 -25.90
CA SER A 72 -0.56 8.37 -26.78
C SER A 72 -0.97 6.96 -26.38
N ASP A 73 -1.61 6.24 -27.31
CA ASP A 73 -1.95 4.82 -27.13
C ASP A 73 -0.69 3.95 -26.98
N GLU A 74 0.32 4.17 -27.81
CA GLU A 74 1.60 3.44 -27.76
C GLU A 74 2.28 3.54 -26.39
N LYS A 75 2.34 4.74 -25.80
CA LYS A 75 2.93 4.93 -24.47
C LYS A 75 2.11 4.27 -23.37
N MET A 76 0.78 4.28 -23.48
CA MET A 76 -0.09 3.58 -22.54
C MET A 76 0.09 2.06 -22.65
N GLU A 77 0.10 1.51 -23.86
CA GLU A 77 0.33 0.08 -24.10
C GLU A 77 1.71 -0.38 -23.61
N MET A 78 2.75 0.43 -23.82
CA MET A 78 4.09 0.15 -23.30
C MET A 78 4.09 0.12 -21.77
N TYR A 79 3.41 1.06 -21.12
CA TYR A 79 3.25 1.05 -19.67
C TYR A 79 2.51 -0.21 -19.18
N GLU A 80 1.40 -0.58 -19.83
CA GLU A 80 0.65 -1.78 -19.50
C GLU A 80 1.52 -3.03 -19.61
N HIS A 81 2.27 -3.16 -20.71
CA HIS A 81 3.17 -4.28 -20.96
C HIS A 81 4.27 -4.39 -19.89
N VAL A 82 4.92 -3.27 -19.57
CA VAL A 82 5.97 -3.21 -18.54
C VAL A 82 5.41 -3.62 -17.19
N MET A 83 4.27 -3.05 -16.79
CA MET A 83 3.66 -3.35 -15.51
C MET A 83 3.18 -4.81 -15.42
N GLN A 84 2.63 -5.37 -16.49
CA GLN A 84 2.29 -6.80 -16.54
C GLN A 84 3.51 -7.70 -16.43
N ASN A 85 4.64 -7.33 -17.05
CA ASN A 85 5.88 -8.10 -16.93
C ASN A 85 6.38 -8.14 -15.48
N PHE A 86 6.43 -6.98 -14.80
CA PHE A 86 6.76 -6.91 -13.38
C PHE A 86 5.74 -7.69 -12.52
N GLY A 87 4.46 -7.52 -12.79
CA GLY A 87 3.39 -8.20 -12.07
C GLY A 87 3.52 -9.72 -12.15
N ARG A 88 3.70 -10.28 -13.35
CA ARG A 88 3.82 -11.74 -13.54
C ARG A 88 4.99 -12.34 -12.76
N ALA A 89 6.13 -11.64 -12.67
CA ALA A 89 7.28 -12.10 -11.86
C ALA A 89 6.95 -12.18 -10.35
N GLU A 90 6.01 -11.35 -9.88
CA GLU A 90 5.57 -11.31 -8.48
C GLU A 90 4.21 -11.98 -8.21
N GLY A 91 3.64 -12.64 -9.23
CA GLY A 91 2.33 -13.29 -9.17
C GLY A 91 1.16 -12.31 -9.05
N ILE A 92 1.28 -11.12 -9.64
CA ILE A 92 0.24 -10.10 -9.73
C ILE A 92 -0.30 -10.07 -11.16
N ASN A 93 -1.63 -10.16 -11.33
CA ASN A 93 -2.28 -10.02 -12.63
C ASN A 93 -2.80 -8.59 -12.85
N PHE A 94 -1.89 -7.65 -13.14
CA PHE A 94 -2.28 -6.25 -13.37
C PHE A 94 -3.24 -6.10 -14.55
N LYS A 95 -4.40 -5.52 -14.23
CA LYS A 95 -5.42 -5.03 -15.15
C LYS A 95 -5.52 -3.51 -15.06
N PHE A 96 -5.94 -2.89 -16.16
CA PHE A 96 -5.90 -1.43 -16.34
C PHE A 96 -7.28 -0.81 -16.55
N GLY A 97 -8.35 -1.61 -16.49
CA GLY A 97 -9.72 -1.09 -16.40
C GLY A 97 -10.08 -0.58 -15.01
N GLY A 98 -11.35 -0.21 -14.85
CA GLY A 98 -11.88 0.40 -13.63
C GLY A 98 -11.62 1.91 -13.61
N LEU A 99 -11.62 2.48 -12.39
CA LEU A 99 -11.64 3.93 -12.20
C LEU A 99 -10.44 4.41 -11.40
N VAL A 100 -9.88 5.57 -11.74
CA VAL A 100 -9.02 6.35 -10.83
C VAL A 100 -9.93 7.23 -10.00
N ALA A 101 -9.90 7.07 -8.68
CA ALA A 101 -10.73 7.84 -7.76
C ALA A 101 -9.98 8.15 -6.46
N ASN A 102 -10.57 9.00 -5.63
CA ASN A 102 -9.97 9.42 -4.37
C ASN A 102 -9.79 8.23 -3.41
N THR A 103 -8.59 8.10 -2.83
CA THR A 103 -8.23 7.00 -1.93
C THR A 103 -8.39 7.31 -0.44
N LEU A 104 -8.83 8.52 -0.08
CA LEU A 104 -8.96 8.94 1.31
C LEU A 104 -9.86 7.99 2.14
N PRO A 105 -11.02 7.51 1.63
CA PRO A 105 -11.83 6.56 2.39
C PRO A 105 -11.10 5.23 2.67
N ALA A 106 -10.30 4.75 1.71
CA ALA A 106 -9.50 3.53 1.89
C ALA A 106 -8.42 3.73 2.95
N HIS A 107 -7.71 4.86 2.92
CA HIS A 107 -6.72 5.20 3.95
C HIS A 107 -7.37 5.36 5.32
N ARG A 108 -8.55 6.00 5.41
CA ARG A 108 -9.32 6.16 6.65
C ARG A 108 -9.63 4.80 7.28
N LEU A 109 -10.12 3.86 6.47
CA LEU A 109 -10.42 2.49 6.88
C LEU A 109 -9.17 1.76 7.38
N ILE A 110 -8.08 1.78 6.61
CA ILE A 110 -6.82 1.12 6.97
C ILE A 110 -6.30 1.67 8.30
N GLN A 111 -6.22 3.00 8.46
CA GLN A 111 -5.66 3.59 9.68
C GLN A 111 -6.53 3.30 10.91
N HIS A 112 -7.85 3.41 10.80
CA HIS A 112 -8.75 3.11 11.93
C HIS A 112 -8.58 1.68 12.44
N PHE A 113 -8.55 0.70 11.54
CA PHE A 113 -8.42 -0.70 11.94
C PHE A 113 -6.98 -1.11 12.27
N GLN A 114 -5.97 -0.45 11.69
CA GLN A 114 -4.59 -0.62 12.12
C GLN A 114 -4.41 -0.25 13.59
N GLU A 115 -4.92 0.91 14.00
CA GLU A 115 -4.80 1.39 15.38
C GLU A 115 -5.65 0.58 16.36
N SER A 116 -6.87 0.20 15.95
CA SER A 116 -7.83 -0.45 16.86
C SER A 116 -7.77 -1.98 16.89
N ARG A 117 -7.13 -2.62 15.89
CA ARG A 117 -7.09 -4.08 15.76
C ARG A 117 -5.71 -4.65 15.37
N GLY A 118 -4.74 -3.80 15.06
CA GLY A 118 -3.36 -4.20 14.86
C GLY A 118 -2.90 -4.28 13.39
N PRO A 119 -1.59 -4.42 13.18
CA PRO A 119 -0.94 -4.37 11.87
C PRO A 119 -1.33 -5.53 10.95
N GLU A 120 -1.68 -6.70 11.48
CA GLU A 120 -2.10 -7.87 10.70
C GLU A 120 -3.44 -7.64 9.99
N ILE A 121 -4.37 -6.95 10.66
CA ILE A 121 -5.65 -6.55 10.07
C ILE A 121 -5.41 -5.55 8.94
N ALA A 122 -4.56 -4.55 9.18
CA ALA A 122 -4.19 -3.57 8.16
C ALA A 122 -3.53 -4.25 6.95
N ASP A 123 -2.67 -5.25 7.18
CA ASP A 123 -2.06 -6.07 6.13
C ASP A 123 -3.10 -6.80 5.28
N GLY A 124 -4.07 -7.45 5.93
CA GLY A 124 -5.19 -8.10 5.26
C GLY A 124 -5.99 -7.14 4.38
N MET A 125 -6.32 -5.95 4.90
CA MET A 125 -7.05 -4.93 4.16
C MET A 125 -6.26 -4.44 2.94
N VAL A 126 -4.98 -4.09 3.12
CA VAL A 126 -4.12 -3.61 2.02
C VAL A 126 -3.98 -4.67 0.92
N ARG A 127 -3.81 -5.95 1.29
CA ARG A 127 -3.80 -7.07 0.32
C ARG A 127 -5.11 -7.16 -0.46
N SER A 128 -6.24 -7.08 0.24
CA SER A 128 -7.55 -7.16 -0.39
C SER A 128 -7.78 -5.98 -1.34
N LEU A 129 -7.52 -4.75 -0.90
CA LEU A 129 -7.70 -3.54 -1.70
C LEU A 129 -6.83 -3.57 -2.97
N TYR A 130 -5.58 -3.99 -2.86
CA TYR A 130 -4.72 -4.14 -4.03
C TYR A 130 -5.27 -5.15 -5.03
N ARG A 131 -5.65 -6.35 -4.59
CA ARG A 131 -6.24 -7.37 -5.47
C ARG A 131 -7.52 -6.87 -6.13
N GLN A 132 -8.43 -6.27 -5.35
CA GLN A 132 -9.70 -5.74 -5.85
C GLN A 132 -9.49 -4.65 -6.91
N TYR A 133 -8.55 -3.73 -6.69
CA TYR A 133 -8.30 -2.61 -7.61
C TYR A 133 -7.48 -3.02 -8.85
N PHE A 134 -6.37 -3.74 -8.65
CA PHE A 134 -5.42 -4.05 -9.72
C PHE A 134 -5.74 -5.32 -10.50
N GLU A 135 -6.45 -6.27 -9.90
CA GLU A 135 -6.77 -7.55 -10.55
C GLU A 135 -8.28 -7.71 -10.77
N GLY A 136 -9.08 -7.03 -9.95
CA GLY A 136 -10.55 -7.02 -10.00
C GLY A 136 -11.17 -5.79 -10.66
N GLU A 137 -10.39 -4.78 -11.02
CA GLU A 137 -10.84 -3.52 -11.65
C GLU A 137 -11.95 -2.81 -10.86
N ARG A 138 -12.03 -3.04 -9.55
CA ARG A 138 -13.02 -2.44 -8.65
C ARG A 138 -12.69 -0.97 -8.37
N HIS A 139 -13.71 -0.21 -7.99
CA HIS A 139 -13.53 1.16 -7.51
C HIS A 139 -12.62 1.15 -6.26
N PRO A 140 -11.61 2.04 -6.15
CA PRO A 140 -10.59 1.93 -5.08
C PRO A 140 -11.13 2.24 -3.68
N SER A 141 -12.30 2.84 -3.57
CA SER A 141 -12.83 3.39 -2.32
C SER A 141 -14.37 3.36 -2.23
N SER A 142 -15.06 2.53 -3.03
CA SER A 142 -16.51 2.37 -2.87
C SER A 142 -16.81 1.55 -1.62
N ASP A 143 -17.99 1.76 -1.03
CA ASP A 143 -18.41 0.99 0.15
C ASP A 143 -18.33 -0.52 -0.07
N GLU A 144 -18.71 -1.01 -1.26
CA GLU A 144 -18.57 -2.43 -1.64
C GLU A 144 -17.11 -2.90 -1.50
N THR A 145 -16.16 -2.16 -2.08
CA THR A 145 -14.73 -2.50 -2.03
C THR A 145 -14.19 -2.46 -0.60
N LEU A 146 -14.56 -1.42 0.16
CA LEU A 146 -14.07 -1.19 1.51
C LEU A 146 -14.62 -2.22 2.51
N LEU A 147 -15.91 -2.54 2.43
CA LEU A 147 -16.54 -3.59 3.25
C LEU A 147 -15.95 -4.97 2.93
N ALA A 148 -15.74 -5.28 1.65
CA ALA A 148 -15.10 -6.53 1.25
C ALA A 148 -13.66 -6.63 1.78
N ALA A 149 -12.90 -5.55 1.74
CA ALA A 149 -11.54 -5.51 2.28
C ALA A 149 -11.50 -5.71 3.79
N ALA A 150 -12.42 -5.05 4.52
CA ALA A 150 -12.53 -5.20 5.96
C ALA A 150 -12.89 -6.64 6.35
N LYS A 151 -13.88 -7.22 5.66
CA LYS A 151 -14.32 -8.60 5.89
C LYS A 151 -13.21 -9.62 5.64
N GLU A 152 -12.47 -9.48 4.55
CA GLU A 152 -11.34 -10.37 4.23
C GLU A 152 -10.19 -10.26 5.25
N ALA A 153 -10.05 -9.09 5.89
CA ALA A 153 -9.12 -8.89 7.00
C ALA A 153 -9.61 -9.45 8.34
N GLY A 154 -10.85 -9.96 8.42
CA GLY A 154 -11.43 -10.48 9.67
C GLY A 154 -12.17 -9.43 10.51
N ILE A 155 -12.53 -8.29 9.93
CA ILE A 155 -13.42 -7.31 10.57
C ILE A 155 -14.87 -7.65 10.27
N GLU A 156 -15.69 -7.62 11.32
CA GLU A 156 -17.14 -7.80 11.19
C GLU A 156 -17.75 -6.72 10.30
N GLU A 157 -18.60 -7.15 9.36
CA GLU A 157 -19.19 -6.25 8.37
C GLU A 157 -19.97 -5.10 9.01
N ALA A 158 -20.62 -5.35 10.15
CA ALA A 158 -21.35 -4.34 10.90
C ALA A 158 -20.43 -3.25 11.49
N ASP A 159 -19.23 -3.62 11.96
CA ASP A 159 -18.26 -2.67 12.48
C ASP A 159 -17.68 -1.82 11.36
N ALA A 160 -17.29 -2.44 10.25
CA ALA A 160 -16.79 -1.73 9.08
C ALA A 160 -17.86 -0.79 8.49
N ARG A 161 -19.12 -1.24 8.39
CA ARG A 161 -20.23 -0.42 7.89
C ARG A 161 -20.48 0.78 8.77
N ARG A 162 -20.53 0.60 10.10
CA ARG A 162 -20.73 1.70 11.06
C ARG A 162 -19.66 2.78 10.89
N PHE A 163 -18.39 2.37 10.74
CA PHE A 163 -17.28 3.28 10.50
C PHE A 163 -17.39 4.02 9.15
N LEU A 164 -17.83 3.34 8.10
CA LEU A 164 -17.98 3.94 6.77
C LEU A 164 -19.15 4.94 6.71
N GLU A 165 -20.24 4.66 7.42
CA GLU A 165 -21.43 5.53 7.52
C GLU A 165 -21.13 6.83 8.27
N ASP A 166 -20.28 6.79 9.30
CA ASP A 166 -19.74 8.01 9.92
C ASP A 166 -18.61 8.54 9.03
N GLY A 167 -18.88 9.53 8.17
CA GLY A 167 -17.87 10.09 7.27
C GLY A 167 -16.77 10.92 7.94
N ASP A 168 -16.95 11.29 9.21
CA ASP A 168 -16.03 12.17 9.95
C ASP A 168 -15.05 11.39 10.84
N GLU A 169 -15.42 10.19 11.28
CA GLU A 169 -14.58 9.35 12.15
C GLU A 169 -13.19 9.10 11.54
N GLY A 170 -12.13 9.48 12.26
CA GLY A 170 -10.73 9.32 11.78
C GLY A 170 -10.34 10.17 10.57
N LEU A 171 -11.23 11.03 10.04
CA LEU A 171 -10.96 11.86 8.86
C LEU A 171 -9.87 12.92 9.12
N ALA A 172 -9.90 13.55 10.29
CA ALA A 172 -8.90 14.55 10.68
C ALA A 172 -7.52 13.90 10.85
N ASP A 173 -7.48 12.73 11.50
CA ASP A 173 -6.25 11.99 11.79
C ASP A 173 -5.57 11.54 10.51
N VAL A 174 -6.30 10.90 9.59
CA VAL A 174 -5.71 10.45 8.31
C VAL A 174 -5.21 11.62 7.47
N LYS A 175 -5.91 12.76 7.46
CA LYS A 175 -5.44 13.99 6.77
C LYS A 175 -4.18 14.54 7.42
N MET A 176 -4.07 14.49 8.74
CA MET A 176 -2.85 14.89 9.45
C MET A 176 -1.68 13.96 9.10
N MET A 177 -1.88 12.64 9.11
CA MET A 177 -0.87 11.66 8.72
C MET A 177 -0.37 11.86 7.28
N ILE A 178 -1.28 12.13 6.33
CA ILE A 178 -0.90 12.45 4.94
C ILE A 178 -0.04 13.72 4.88
N ARG A 179 -0.42 14.77 5.63
CA ARG A 179 0.38 16.02 5.71
C ARG A 179 1.73 15.81 6.35
N GLU A 180 1.82 14.93 7.36
CA GLU A 180 3.07 14.56 8.00
C GLU A 180 4.04 13.91 7.02
N GLN A 181 3.56 13.01 6.15
CA GLN A 181 4.42 12.42 5.09
C GLN A 181 5.03 13.51 4.20
N ALA A 182 4.22 14.48 3.76
CA ALA A 182 4.70 15.61 2.97
C ALA A 182 5.67 16.51 3.76
N GLY A 183 5.39 16.76 5.04
CA GLY A 183 6.28 17.52 5.94
C GLY A 183 7.63 16.84 6.17
N ASN A 184 7.68 15.52 6.10
CA ASN A 184 8.89 14.70 6.15
C ASN A 184 9.64 14.62 4.81
N GLY A 185 9.17 15.35 3.78
CA GLY A 185 9.81 15.39 2.46
C GLY A 185 9.50 14.17 1.58
N ILE A 186 8.51 13.35 1.94
CA ILE A 186 8.08 12.20 1.11
C ILE A 186 7.20 12.73 -0.02
N ASP A 187 7.69 12.62 -1.25
CA ASP A 187 7.01 13.10 -2.48
C ASP A 187 6.62 11.98 -3.45
N SER A 188 6.96 10.73 -3.10
CA SER A 188 6.69 9.55 -3.92
C SER A 188 6.52 8.30 -3.05
N VAL A 189 5.82 7.31 -3.61
CA VAL A 189 5.56 6.02 -2.97
C VAL A 189 5.83 4.87 -3.95
N PRO A 190 6.28 3.70 -3.48
CA PRO A 190 6.46 3.31 -2.06
C PRO A 190 7.70 3.96 -1.42
N TYR A 191 7.55 4.35 -0.15
CA TYR A 191 8.62 4.82 0.72
C TYR A 191 8.63 3.93 1.95
N ILE A 192 9.69 3.16 2.15
CA ILE A 192 9.72 2.07 3.15
C ILE A 192 10.88 2.30 4.11
N VAL A 193 10.55 2.53 5.38
CA VAL A 193 11.53 2.72 6.46
C VAL A 193 11.58 1.45 7.29
N PHE A 194 12.78 0.90 7.45
CA PHE A 194 13.07 -0.25 8.29
C PHE A 194 13.70 0.27 9.58
N GLU A 195 12.97 0.19 10.69
CA GLU A 195 13.48 0.57 12.00
C GLU A 195 14.58 -0.40 12.42
N GLY A 196 15.69 0.16 12.89
CA GLY A 196 16.81 -0.61 13.41
C GLY A 196 17.36 -0.04 14.70
N ARG A 197 17.87 -0.92 15.56
CA ARG A 197 18.38 -0.53 16.88
C ARG A 197 19.50 0.52 16.83
N ARG A 198 20.30 0.52 15.77
CA ARG A 198 21.38 1.50 15.56
C ARG A 198 20.96 2.69 14.71
N ARG A 199 20.22 2.42 13.64
CA ARG A 199 19.74 3.40 12.68
C ARG A 199 18.61 2.78 11.86
N ASP A 200 17.81 3.66 11.29
CA ASP A 200 16.81 3.28 10.31
C ASP A 200 17.46 3.18 8.92
N ILE A 201 16.89 2.33 8.08
CA ILE A 201 17.27 2.21 6.67
C ILE A 201 16.03 2.48 5.82
N THR A 202 16.15 3.38 4.84
CA THR A 202 15.06 3.71 3.92
C THR A 202 15.30 3.10 2.55
N LEU A 203 14.25 2.52 1.96
CA LEU A 203 14.20 2.15 0.55
C LEU A 203 13.07 2.91 -0.16
N GLU A 204 13.43 3.63 -1.23
CA GLU A 204 12.51 4.37 -2.08
C GLU A 204 12.24 3.62 -3.40
N GLY A 205 10.97 3.53 -3.76
CA GLY A 205 10.51 2.78 -4.92
C GLY A 205 10.42 1.27 -4.70
N ALA A 206 9.89 0.56 -5.69
CA ALA A 206 9.77 -0.89 -5.66
C ALA A 206 11.12 -1.56 -5.98
N LYS A 207 11.96 -1.73 -4.96
CA LYS A 207 13.27 -2.39 -5.10
C LYS A 207 13.12 -3.86 -5.47
N GLU A 208 14.21 -4.49 -5.91
CA GLU A 208 14.26 -5.93 -6.13
C GLU A 208 14.29 -6.70 -4.80
N VAL A 209 13.84 -7.96 -4.82
CA VAL A 209 13.76 -8.81 -3.60
C VAL A 209 15.10 -8.87 -2.87
N ASP A 210 16.21 -9.00 -3.59
CA ASP A 210 17.56 -9.10 -3.01
C ASP A 210 17.96 -7.84 -2.22
N GLU A 211 17.47 -6.66 -2.62
CA GLU A 211 17.74 -5.41 -1.91
C GLU A 211 16.98 -5.36 -0.59
N TYR A 212 15.72 -5.81 -0.58
CA TYR A 212 14.97 -6.01 0.68
C TYR A 212 15.64 -7.04 1.59
N VAL A 213 16.08 -8.19 1.06
CA VAL A 213 16.79 -9.23 1.83
C VAL A 213 18.08 -8.67 2.45
N LYS A 214 18.85 -7.91 1.67
CA LYS A 214 20.08 -7.25 2.16
C LYS A 214 19.77 -6.28 3.29
N THR A 215 18.73 -5.45 3.14
CA THR A 215 18.31 -4.50 4.18
C THR A 215 17.85 -5.20 5.45
N LEU A 216 16.99 -6.22 5.34
CA LEU A 216 16.50 -7.00 6.48
C LEU A 216 17.66 -7.67 7.24
N ASN A 217 18.60 -8.29 6.52
CA ASN A 217 19.80 -8.88 7.14
C ASN A 217 20.70 -7.84 7.82
N GLN A 218 20.78 -6.63 7.26
CA GLN A 218 21.51 -5.53 7.89
C GLN A 218 20.86 -5.12 9.21
N ILE A 219 19.53 -4.96 9.24
CA ILE A 219 18.79 -4.66 10.48
C ILE A 219 18.97 -5.77 11.51
N ILE A 220 18.89 -7.04 11.10
CA ILE A 220 19.14 -8.19 11.97
C ILE A 220 20.54 -8.10 12.59
N LYS A 221 21.57 -7.89 11.78
CA LYS A 221 22.97 -7.78 12.25
C LYS A 221 23.20 -6.58 13.17
N GLU A 222 22.50 -5.47 12.96
CA GLU A 222 22.65 -4.25 13.77
C GLU A 222 21.80 -4.26 15.05
N SER A 223 20.80 -5.14 15.13
CA SER A 223 19.85 -5.19 16.24
C SER A 223 19.93 -6.46 17.09
N SER A 224 20.62 -7.50 16.60
CA SER A 224 21.01 -8.70 17.35
C SER A 224 21.96 -8.40 18.51
#